data_AF-A0A3M7M8Y3-F1
#
_entry.id   AF-A0A3M7M8Y3-F1
#
_cell.length_a   1.000
_cell.length_b   1.000
_cell.length_c   1.000
_cell.angle_alpha   90.00
_cell.angle_beta   90.00
_cell.angle_gamma   90.00
#
_symmetry.space_group_name_H-M   'P 1'
#
loop_
_entity.id
_entity.type
_entity.pdbx_description
1 polymer ?
#
loop_
_entity_poly.entity_id
_entity_poly.type
_entity_poly.pdbx_seq_one_letter_code
_entity_poly.pdbx_strand_id
1 'polypeptide(L)'
;MYLTTKEQQKLRRMRRAADLKEHQAKIRLGLEPPPPPKVKRGNMMRVMGEQAIADPTAVEMLVEGQIQQRHDDHVAANEDRMLTKEEKQAKLTANQEKDAQKDLYITSMGSQMCVRVFVRHAIRHGTYPLYSLGGDAHKQYPRPKQDDTEQVVTVIPKPPKSYAEKKLEDLVKALTLKLEKYEAKENEERLNQTLENHDQQYYQYAEKKLEG
;
A
#
# COMPACT_ATOMS: atom_id res chain seq x y z
N MET A 1 12.09 -14.35 5.57
CA MET A 1 12.33 -13.32 6.60
C MET A 1 11.28 -12.23 6.44
N TYR A 2 10.59 -11.83 7.50
CA TYR A 2 9.57 -10.78 7.43
C TYR A 2 10.20 -9.44 7.80
N LEU A 3 9.90 -8.41 7.01
CA LEU A 3 10.35 -7.04 7.25
C LEU A 3 9.22 -6.22 7.87
N THR A 4 9.56 -5.29 8.75
CA THR A 4 8.62 -4.28 9.24
C THR A 4 8.18 -3.35 8.10
N THR A 5 7.03 -2.69 8.26
CA THR A 5 6.52 -1.73 7.26
C THR A 5 7.52 -0.59 6.98
N LYS A 6 8.22 -0.11 8.02
CA LYS A 6 9.28 0.92 7.91
C LYS A 6 10.45 0.44 7.06
N GLU A 7 10.89 -0.80 7.27
CA GLU A 7 11.99 -1.40 6.50
C GLU A 7 11.59 -1.66 5.05
N GLN A 8 10.38 -2.15 4.80
CA GLN A 8 9.84 -2.33 3.44
C GLN A 8 9.81 -0.99 2.68
N GLN A 9 9.34 0.08 3.33
CA GLN A 9 9.34 1.42 2.75
C GLN A 9 10.75 1.96 2.50
N LYS A 10 11.70 1.73 3.43
CA LYS A 10 13.11 2.10 3.25
C LYS A 10 13.70 1.36 2.05
N LEU A 11 13.50 0.06 1.95
CA LEU A 11 14.00 -0.77 0.85
C LEU A 11 13.41 -0.32 -0.50
N ARG A 12 12.11 -0.06 -0.58
CA ARG A 12 11.45 0.47 -1.78
C ARG A 12 12.01 1.83 -2.20
N ARG A 13 12.26 2.74 -1.25
CA ARG A 13 12.87 4.06 -1.54
C ARG A 13 14.30 3.91 -2.06
N MET A 14 15.12 3.08 -1.42
CA MET A 14 16.50 2.85 -1.84
C MET A 14 16.58 2.23 -3.24
N ARG A 15 15.73 1.25 -3.56
CA ARG A 15 15.66 0.66 -4.91
C ARG A 15 15.29 1.71 -5.97
N ARG A 16 14.20 2.45 -5.76
CA ARG A 16 13.80 3.52 -6.69
C ARG A 16 14.85 4.60 -6.87
N ALA A 17 15.57 4.96 -5.81
CA ALA A 17 16.65 5.94 -5.90
C ALA A 17 17.83 5.41 -6.71
N ALA A 18 18.17 4.13 -6.58
CA ALA A 18 19.19 3.48 -7.39
C ALA A 18 18.77 3.43 -8.88
N ASP A 19 17.55 2.98 -9.17
CA ASP A 19 17.01 2.89 -10.52
C ASP A 19 16.98 4.28 -11.21
N LEU A 20 16.54 5.32 -10.49
CA LEU A 20 16.54 6.70 -10.99
C LEU A 20 17.95 7.23 -11.23
N LYS A 21 18.91 6.92 -10.34
CA LYS A 21 20.30 7.36 -10.50
C LYS A 21 20.95 6.68 -11.70
N GLU A 22 20.64 5.40 -11.94
CA GLU A 22 21.10 4.67 -13.12
C GLU A 22 20.54 5.29 -14.41
N HIS A 23 19.22 5.51 -14.47
CA HIS A 23 18.58 6.13 -15.62
C HIS A 23 19.10 7.55 -15.88
N GLN A 24 19.29 8.36 -14.83
CA GLN A 24 19.91 9.69 -14.97
C GLN A 24 21.36 9.62 -15.46
N ALA A 25 22.12 8.60 -15.03
CA ALA A 25 23.47 8.39 -15.53
C ALA A 25 23.44 8.03 -17.02
N LYS A 26 22.53 7.17 -17.48
CA LYS A 26 22.34 6.84 -18.90
C LYS A 26 22.03 8.07 -19.74
N ILE A 27 21.15 8.94 -19.26
CA ILE A 27 20.85 10.22 -19.92
C ILE A 27 22.08 11.13 -19.95
N ARG A 28 22.82 11.25 -18.84
CA ARG A 28 24.02 12.11 -18.77
C ARG A 28 25.14 11.61 -19.68
N LEU A 29 25.26 10.30 -19.87
CA LEU A 29 26.19 9.68 -20.82
C LEU A 29 25.70 9.77 -22.27
N GLY A 30 24.45 10.20 -22.51
CA GLY A 30 23.85 10.28 -23.84
C GLY A 30 23.43 8.93 -24.44
N LEU A 31 23.33 7.88 -23.63
CA LEU A 31 22.87 6.56 -24.07
C LEU A 31 21.35 6.52 -24.29
N GLU A 32 20.62 7.32 -23.51
CA GLU A 32 19.16 7.46 -23.60
C GLU A 32 18.81 8.95 -23.75
N PRO A 33 17.91 9.32 -24.68
CA PRO A 33 17.44 10.69 -24.79
C PRO A 33 16.61 11.07 -23.55
N PRO A 34 16.57 12.36 -23.17
CA PRO A 34 15.71 12.81 -22.08
C PRO A 34 14.25 12.51 -22.43
N PRO A 35 13.46 11.95 -21.49
CA PRO A 35 12.07 11.61 -21.76
C PRO A 35 11.25 12.88 -22.06
N PRO A 36 10.36 12.86 -23.06
CA PRO A 36 9.54 14.01 -23.41
C PRO A 36 8.57 14.40 -22.29
N PRO A 37 8.12 15.66 -22.24
CA PRO A 37 7.21 16.13 -21.20
C PRO A 37 5.87 15.40 -21.27
N LYS A 38 5.35 14.96 -20.12
CA LYS A 38 4.06 14.26 -20.05
C LYS A 38 2.90 15.23 -20.23
N VAL A 39 2.23 15.16 -21.37
CA VAL A 39 1.02 15.96 -21.64
C VAL A 39 -0.24 15.25 -21.12
N LYS A 40 -1.15 16.04 -20.56
CA LYS A 40 -2.49 15.64 -20.08
C LYS A 40 -3.48 16.69 -20.57
N ARG A 41 -4.77 16.36 -20.71
CA ARG A 41 -5.82 17.35 -21.07
C ARG A 41 -5.74 18.63 -20.21
N GLY A 42 -5.63 18.49 -18.89
CA GLY A 42 -5.49 19.64 -17.98
C GLY A 42 -4.16 20.40 -18.02
N ASN A 43 -3.09 19.82 -18.58
CA ASN A 43 -1.77 20.45 -18.71
C ASN A 43 -1.47 20.87 -20.16
N MET A 44 -2.42 20.69 -21.08
CA MET A 44 -2.24 20.87 -22.51
C MET A 44 -1.87 22.31 -22.85
N MET A 45 -2.66 23.27 -22.41
CA MET A 45 -2.41 24.70 -22.66
C MET A 45 -1.12 25.22 -22.03
N ARG A 46 -0.63 24.58 -20.96
CA ARG A 46 0.63 24.99 -20.31
C ARG A 46 1.86 24.46 -21.05
N VAL A 47 1.79 23.25 -21.60
CA VAL A 47 2.94 22.60 -22.27
C VAL A 47 2.99 22.90 -23.76
N MET A 48 1.83 22.98 -24.41
CA MET A 48 1.67 23.16 -25.86
C MET A 48 0.90 24.44 -26.19
N GLY A 49 0.93 25.46 -25.33
CA GLY A 49 0.09 26.66 -25.43
C GLY A 49 0.19 27.39 -26.76
N GLU A 50 1.40 27.64 -27.26
CA GLU A 50 1.63 28.32 -28.54
C GLU A 50 0.99 27.56 -29.72
N GLN A 51 1.11 26.23 -29.72
CA GLN A 51 0.54 25.36 -30.76
C GLN A 51 -0.97 25.22 -30.63
N ALA A 52 -1.49 25.20 -29.39
CA ALA A 52 -2.92 25.08 -29.11
C ALA A 52 -3.69 26.36 -29.45
N ILE A 53 -3.04 27.52 -29.42
CA ILE A 53 -3.61 28.79 -29.89
C ILE A 53 -3.76 28.79 -31.41
N ALA A 54 -2.80 28.19 -32.14
CA ALA A 54 -2.86 28.08 -33.58
C ALA A 54 -3.94 27.08 -34.03
N ASP A 55 -3.85 25.82 -33.59
CA ASP A 55 -4.76 24.73 -34.00
C ASP A 55 -5.17 23.86 -32.80
N PRO A 56 -6.26 24.21 -32.07
CA PRO A 56 -6.62 23.53 -30.84
C PRO A 56 -7.02 22.06 -31.05
N THR A 57 -7.74 21.76 -32.12
CA THR A 57 -8.22 20.39 -32.41
C THR A 57 -7.09 19.44 -32.74
N ALA A 58 -6.06 19.91 -33.47
CA ALA A 58 -4.89 19.09 -33.79
C ALA A 58 -4.12 18.73 -32.52
N VAL A 59 -3.92 19.70 -31.62
CA VAL A 59 -3.24 19.47 -30.34
C VAL A 59 -4.05 18.53 -29.45
N GLU A 60 -5.38 18.66 -29.41
CA GLU A 60 -6.24 17.73 -28.66
C GLU A 60 -6.07 16.28 -29.14
N MET A 61 -6.12 16.03 -30.45
CA MET A 61 -5.91 14.69 -30.99
C MET A 61 -4.53 14.13 -30.66
N LEU A 62 -3.48 14.96 -30.73
CA LEU A 62 -2.12 14.55 -30.34
C LEU A 62 -2.03 14.17 -28.87
N VAL A 63 -2.63 14.96 -27.99
CA VAL A 63 -2.66 14.70 -26.53
C VAL A 63 -3.48 13.46 -26.22
N GLU A 64 -4.61 13.28 -26.88
CA GLU A 64 -5.46 12.09 -26.76
C GLU A 64 -4.69 10.83 -27.19
N GLY A 65 -3.98 10.90 -28.33
CA GLY A 65 -3.10 9.83 -28.80
C GLY A 65 -2.01 9.47 -27.80
N GLN A 66 -1.34 10.46 -27.19
CA GLN A 66 -0.34 10.20 -26.13
C GLN A 66 -0.93 9.61 -24.85
N ILE A 67 -2.17 10.00 -24.49
CA ILE A 67 -2.87 9.41 -23.34
C ILE A 67 -3.19 7.96 -23.63
N GLN A 68 -3.71 7.67 -24.82
CA GLN A 68 -4.04 6.34 -25.28
C GLN A 68 -2.80 5.45 -25.34
N GLN A 69 -1.70 5.93 -25.94
CA GLN A 69 -0.44 5.21 -25.98
C GLN A 69 0.05 4.85 -24.56
N ARG A 70 -0.01 5.78 -23.60
CA ARG A 70 0.37 5.48 -22.21
C ARG A 70 -0.52 4.45 -21.54
N HIS A 71 -1.80 4.40 -21.92
CA HIS A 71 -2.73 3.39 -21.44
C HIS A 71 -2.39 2.02 -22.05
N ASP A 72 -2.16 1.98 -23.36
CA ASP A 72 -1.84 0.77 -24.11
C ASP A 72 -0.51 0.18 -23.65
N ASP A 73 0.54 1.00 -23.45
CA ASP A 73 1.82 0.57 -22.88
C ASP A 73 1.64 -0.08 -21.48
N HIS A 74 0.74 0.48 -20.67
CA HIS A 74 0.44 -0.07 -19.35
C HIS A 74 -0.31 -1.42 -19.44
N VAL A 75 -1.26 -1.54 -20.37
CA VAL A 75 -1.98 -2.79 -20.61
C VAL A 75 -1.05 -3.86 -21.17
N ALA A 76 -0.26 -3.54 -22.19
CA ALA A 76 0.75 -4.43 -22.77
C ALA A 76 1.74 -4.93 -21.70
N ALA A 77 2.28 -4.03 -20.87
CA ALA A 77 3.19 -4.42 -19.79
C ALA A 77 2.52 -5.26 -18.68
N ASN A 78 1.19 -5.21 -18.53
CA ASN A 78 0.45 -6.11 -17.65
C ASN A 78 0.22 -7.48 -18.30
N GLU A 79 -0.09 -7.48 -19.60
CA GLU A 79 -0.25 -8.68 -20.42
C GLU A 79 1.05 -9.48 -20.49
N ASP A 80 2.19 -8.82 -20.72
CA ASP A 80 3.52 -9.43 -20.73
C ASP A 80 3.87 -10.08 -19.38
N ARG A 81 3.36 -9.53 -18.27
CA ARG A 81 3.54 -10.09 -16.92
C ARG A 81 2.47 -11.10 -16.53
N MET A 82 1.41 -11.22 -17.32
CA MET A 82 0.31 -12.13 -17.01
C MET A 82 0.78 -13.57 -17.25
N LEU A 83 0.61 -14.41 -16.23
CA LEU A 83 0.95 -15.82 -16.39
C LEU A 83 0.09 -16.47 -17.47
N THR A 84 0.73 -17.27 -18.32
CA THR A 84 0.03 -18.10 -19.31
C THR A 84 -0.86 -19.14 -18.60
N LYS A 85 -1.78 -19.77 -19.33
CA LYS A 85 -2.66 -20.79 -18.74
C LYS A 85 -1.87 -21.95 -18.13
N GLU A 86 -0.79 -22.36 -18.79
CA GLU A 86 0.09 -23.43 -18.34
C GLU A 86 0.87 -23.01 -17.09
N GLU A 87 1.43 -21.80 -17.06
CA GLU A 87 2.12 -21.28 -15.88
C GLU A 87 1.20 -21.11 -14.68
N LYS A 88 -0.07 -20.72 -14.91
CA LYS A 88 -1.10 -20.68 -13.86
C LYS A 88 -1.36 -22.07 -13.30
N GLN A 89 -1.47 -23.10 -14.15
CA GLN A 89 -1.64 -24.48 -13.72
C GLN A 89 -0.41 -24.99 -12.96
N ALA A 90 0.80 -24.74 -13.45
CA ALA A 90 2.04 -25.12 -12.77
C ALA A 90 2.19 -24.43 -11.40
N LYS A 91 1.79 -23.15 -11.30
CA LYS A 91 1.76 -22.44 -10.01
C LYS A 91 0.72 -23.03 -9.06
N LEU A 92 -0.42 -23.46 -9.58
CA LEU A 92 -1.47 -24.12 -8.80
C LEU A 92 -1.00 -25.47 -8.26
N THR A 93 -0.44 -26.33 -9.12
CA THR A 93 0.08 -27.64 -8.70
C THR A 93 1.21 -27.50 -7.67
N ALA A 94 2.15 -26.57 -7.89
CA ALA A 94 3.22 -26.29 -6.93
C ALA A 94 2.68 -25.77 -5.58
N ASN A 95 1.55 -25.05 -5.56
CA ASN A 95 0.91 -24.63 -4.31
C ASN A 95 0.18 -25.79 -3.63
N GLN A 96 -0.50 -26.65 -4.40
CA GLN A 96 -1.12 -27.88 -3.89
C GLN A 96 -0.11 -28.81 -3.24
N GLU A 97 1.06 -29.00 -3.86
CA GLU A 97 2.16 -29.80 -3.30
C GLU A 97 2.67 -29.22 -1.97
N LYS A 98 2.86 -27.89 -1.90
CA LYS A 98 3.27 -27.21 -0.68
C LYS A 98 2.24 -27.34 0.44
N ASP A 99 0.95 -27.29 0.10
CA ASP A 99 -0.12 -27.44 1.08
C ASP A 99 -0.24 -28.89 1.54
N ALA A 100 -0.12 -29.87 0.63
CA ALA A 100 -0.06 -31.29 0.99
C ALA A 100 1.12 -31.61 1.93
N GLN A 101 2.30 -31.02 1.70
CA GLN A 101 3.45 -31.17 2.60
C GLN A 101 3.18 -30.61 4.01
N LYS A 102 2.51 -29.45 4.11
CA LYS A 102 2.09 -28.89 5.41
C LYS A 102 1.05 -29.76 6.09
N ASP A 103 0.09 -30.30 5.34
CA ASP A 103 -0.99 -31.15 5.85
C ASP A 103 -0.44 -32.46 6.45
N LEU A 104 0.56 -33.06 5.80
CA LEU A 104 1.28 -34.24 6.32
C LEU A 104 2.00 -33.93 7.63
N TYR A 105 2.67 -32.77 7.71
CA TYR A 105 3.31 -32.31 8.95
C TYR A 105 2.28 -32.07 10.07
N ILE A 106 1.14 -31.45 9.75
CA ILE A 106 0.07 -31.19 10.74
C ILE A 106 -0.54 -32.49 11.27
N THR A 107 -0.79 -33.46 10.40
CA THR A 107 -1.38 -34.76 10.78
C THR A 107 -0.48 -35.55 11.72
N SER A 108 0.85 -35.47 11.54
CA SER A 108 1.81 -36.08 12.46
C SER A 108 1.79 -35.48 13.88
N MET A 109 1.24 -34.27 14.08
CA MET A 109 1.15 -33.61 15.39
C MET A 109 -0.05 -34.07 16.25
N GLY A 110 -0.86 -35.00 15.74
CA GLY A 110 -2.00 -35.59 16.46
C GLY A 110 -3.32 -34.79 16.32
N SER A 111 -4.45 -35.46 16.55
CA SER A 111 -5.79 -34.95 16.23
C SER A 111 -6.17 -33.66 16.97
N GLN A 112 -5.80 -33.53 18.25
CA GLN A 112 -6.11 -32.33 19.04
C GLN A 112 -5.33 -31.09 18.57
N MET A 113 -4.09 -31.27 18.11
CA MET A 113 -3.27 -30.17 17.60
C MET A 113 -3.76 -29.70 16.22
N CYS A 114 -4.21 -30.63 15.37
CA CYS A 114 -4.84 -30.32 14.08
C CYS A 114 -6.04 -29.37 14.27
N VAL A 115 -6.96 -29.72 15.19
CA VAL A 115 -8.16 -28.90 15.47
C VAL A 115 -7.78 -27.51 16.00
N ARG A 116 -6.82 -27.39 16.93
CA ARG A 116 -6.38 -26.08 17.45
C ARG A 116 -5.76 -25.19 16.38
N VAL A 117 -4.94 -25.75 15.50
CA VAL A 117 -4.31 -25.00 14.40
C VAL A 117 -5.38 -24.52 13.41
N PHE A 118 -6.30 -25.40 13.02
CA PHE A 118 -7.37 -25.09 12.07
C PHE A 118 -8.33 -24.03 12.61
N VAL A 119 -8.76 -24.15 13.88
CA VAL A 119 -9.65 -23.19 14.54
C VAL A 119 -8.98 -21.82 14.71
N ARG A 120 -7.71 -21.77 15.17
CA ARG A 120 -6.98 -20.49 15.28
C ARG A 120 -6.74 -19.83 13.93
N HIS A 121 -6.49 -20.62 12.90
CA HIS A 121 -6.33 -20.12 11.55
C HIS A 121 -7.67 -19.57 11.03
N ALA A 122 -8.77 -20.32 11.13
CA ALA A 122 -10.10 -19.86 10.73
C ALA A 122 -10.51 -18.54 11.42
N ILE A 123 -10.21 -18.38 12.71
CA ILE A 123 -10.52 -17.15 13.48
C ILE A 123 -9.71 -15.94 13.02
N ARG A 124 -8.41 -16.10 12.73
CA ARG A 124 -7.52 -14.96 12.40
C ARG A 124 -7.80 -14.38 11.00
N HIS A 125 -8.41 -15.18 10.16
CA HIS A 125 -7.95 -15.27 8.79
C HIS A 125 -9.21 -15.56 7.91
N GLY A 126 -10.25 -16.22 8.45
CA GLY A 126 -11.49 -16.56 7.75
C GLY A 126 -11.48 -17.98 7.17
N THR A 127 -12.47 -18.32 6.36
CA THR A 127 -12.51 -19.60 5.63
C THR A 127 -11.53 -19.55 4.45
N TYR A 128 -10.43 -20.30 4.53
CA TYR A 128 -9.47 -20.38 3.42
C TYR A 128 -9.83 -21.52 2.47
N PRO A 129 -9.80 -21.28 1.16
CA PRO A 129 -9.77 -22.36 0.20
C PRO A 129 -8.41 -23.05 0.31
N LEU A 130 -8.37 -24.22 0.96
CA LEU A 130 -7.23 -25.12 0.87
C LEU A 130 -7.23 -25.78 -0.51
N TYR A 131 -6.16 -25.57 -1.29
CA TYR A 131 -6.05 -26.09 -2.65
C TYR A 131 -6.00 -27.63 -2.67
N SER A 132 -5.62 -28.27 -1.56
CA SER A 132 -5.60 -29.74 -1.37
C SER A 132 -6.99 -30.37 -1.27
N LEU A 133 -8.02 -29.60 -0.89
CA LEU A 133 -9.40 -30.10 -0.77
C LEU A 133 -10.19 -30.05 -2.09
N GLY A 134 -9.57 -29.57 -3.17
CA GLY A 134 -10.25 -29.32 -4.44
C GLY A 134 -11.24 -28.16 -4.40
N GLY A 135 -11.73 -27.77 -5.57
CA GLY A 135 -12.80 -26.76 -5.71
C GLY A 135 -14.17 -27.31 -5.29
N ASP A 136 -14.34 -28.63 -5.35
CA ASP A 136 -15.59 -29.29 -5.05
C ASP A 136 -15.86 -29.33 -3.53
N ALA A 137 -17.14 -29.37 -3.22
CA ALA A 137 -17.67 -29.59 -1.90
C ALA A 137 -17.45 -31.07 -1.49
N HIS A 138 -16.99 -31.33 -0.26
CA HIS A 138 -16.85 -32.70 0.24
C HIS A 138 -18.22 -33.39 0.22
N LYS A 139 -18.35 -34.58 -0.39
CA LYS A 139 -19.63 -35.28 -0.62
C LYS A 139 -20.51 -35.41 0.63
N GLN A 140 -19.88 -35.59 1.78
CA GLN A 140 -20.55 -35.77 3.08
C GLN A 140 -20.89 -34.45 3.79
N TYR A 141 -20.20 -33.36 3.44
CA TYR A 141 -20.36 -32.03 4.04
C TYR A 141 -20.25 -30.98 2.94
N PRO A 142 -21.31 -30.77 2.16
CA PRO A 142 -21.22 -29.87 1.04
C PRO A 142 -20.99 -28.43 1.52
N ARG A 143 -20.08 -27.69 0.86
CA ARG A 143 -19.96 -26.25 1.11
C ARG A 143 -21.32 -25.60 0.84
N PRO A 144 -21.81 -24.69 1.71
CA PRO A 144 -22.99 -23.92 1.37
C PRO A 144 -22.72 -23.20 0.05
N LYS A 145 -23.62 -23.34 -0.93
CA LYS A 145 -23.48 -22.67 -2.23
C LYS A 145 -23.40 -21.16 -1.96
N GLN A 146 -22.36 -20.51 -2.49
CA GLN A 146 -22.34 -19.06 -2.59
C GLN A 146 -23.30 -18.70 -3.71
N ASP A 147 -24.56 -18.49 -3.36
CA ASP A 147 -25.49 -17.84 -4.28
C ASP A 147 -25.00 -16.38 -4.45
N ASP A 148 -24.89 -15.90 -5.69
CA ASP A 148 -24.39 -14.55 -6.03
C ASP A 148 -25.29 -13.40 -5.51
N THR A 149 -26.32 -13.73 -4.72
CA THR A 149 -27.08 -12.77 -3.93
C THR A 149 -26.24 -12.32 -2.74
N GLU A 150 -25.99 -11.02 -2.66
CA GLU A 150 -25.33 -10.29 -1.56
C GLU A 150 -25.16 -11.12 -0.28
N GLN A 151 -23.92 -11.55 -0.02
CA GLN A 151 -23.58 -12.22 1.23
C GLN A 151 -23.98 -11.33 2.39
N VAL A 152 -25.07 -11.65 3.09
CA VAL A 152 -25.37 -11.07 4.38
C VAL A 152 -24.25 -11.54 5.31
N VAL A 153 -23.26 -10.69 5.50
CA VAL A 153 -22.17 -10.90 6.45
C VAL A 153 -22.83 -11.06 7.82
N THR A 154 -22.98 -12.31 8.28
CA THR A 154 -23.39 -12.56 9.66
C THR A 154 -22.22 -12.16 10.55
N VAL A 155 -22.24 -10.90 10.99
CA VAL A 155 -21.32 -10.37 11.98
C VAL A 155 -21.60 -11.10 13.28
N ILE A 156 -20.79 -12.11 13.60
CA ILE A 156 -20.82 -12.74 14.92
C ILE A 156 -20.38 -11.66 15.92
N PRO A 157 -21.27 -11.20 16.83
CA PRO A 157 -20.89 -10.16 17.77
C PRO A 157 -19.79 -10.71 18.69
N LYS A 158 -18.73 -9.91 18.88
CA LYS A 158 -17.69 -10.25 19.85
C LYS A 158 -18.34 -10.47 21.22
N PRO A 159 -17.89 -11.46 22.02
CA PRO A 159 -18.40 -11.65 23.36
C PRO A 159 -18.26 -10.35 24.17
N PRO A 160 -19.23 -10.02 25.03
CA PRO A 160 -19.22 -8.77 25.78
C PRO A 160 -17.99 -8.71 26.69
N LYS A 161 -17.24 -7.60 26.62
CA LYS A 161 -16.09 -7.36 27.49
C LYS A 161 -16.52 -7.35 28.96
N SER A 162 -15.66 -7.90 29.82
CA SER A 162 -15.87 -7.90 31.26
C SER A 162 -15.92 -6.46 31.81
N TYR A 163 -16.62 -6.24 32.93
CA TYR A 163 -16.69 -4.93 33.58
C TYR A 163 -15.29 -4.36 33.92
N ALA A 164 -14.37 -5.24 34.34
CA ALA A 164 -13.00 -4.86 34.65
C ALA A 164 -12.25 -4.36 33.40
N GLU A 165 -12.46 -5.01 32.25
CA GLU A 165 -11.84 -4.62 30.97
C GLU A 165 -12.37 -3.27 30.49
N LYS A 166 -13.68 -3.03 30.58
CA LYS A 166 -14.28 -1.74 30.21
C LYS A 166 -13.72 -0.60 31.07
N LYS A 167 -13.65 -0.81 32.38
CA LYS A 167 -13.09 0.18 33.32
C LYS A 167 -11.62 0.48 33.03
N LEU A 168 -10.83 -0.53 32.69
CA LEU A 168 -9.43 -0.37 32.32
C LEU A 168 -9.27 0.38 31.00
N GLU A 169 -10.10 0.10 30.00
CA GLU A 169 -10.11 0.83 28.73
C GLU A 169 -10.47 2.31 28.91
N ASP A 170 -11.44 2.63 29.76
CA ASP A 170 -11.82 4.01 30.02
C ASP A 170 -10.71 4.78 30.76
N LEU A 171 -10.00 4.13 31.68
CA LEU A 171 -8.83 4.70 32.34
C LEU A 171 -7.69 4.94 31.35
N VAL A 172 -7.40 3.97 30.48
CA VAL A 172 -6.37 4.12 29.45
C VAL A 172 -6.73 5.27 28.51
N LYS A 173 -7.98 5.36 28.05
CA LYS A 173 -8.46 6.46 27.20
C LYS A 173 -8.31 7.83 27.88
N ALA A 174 -8.67 7.91 29.16
CA ALA A 174 -8.53 9.14 29.93
C ALA A 174 -7.07 9.56 30.10
N LEU A 175 -6.16 8.60 30.29
CA LEU A 175 -4.72 8.85 30.38
C LEU A 175 -4.14 9.29 29.03
N THR A 176 -4.53 8.65 27.92
CA THR A 176 -4.09 9.08 26.57
C THR A 176 -4.56 10.49 26.25
N LEU A 177 -5.81 10.84 26.56
CA LEU A 177 -6.31 12.21 26.34
C LEU A 177 -5.58 13.24 27.21
N LYS A 178 -5.14 12.86 28.41
CA LYS A 178 -4.30 13.72 29.25
C LYS A 178 -2.92 13.90 28.62
N LEU A 179 -2.27 12.82 28.18
CA LEU A 179 -0.97 12.87 27.51
C LEU A 179 -1.00 13.75 26.26
N GLU A 180 -1.99 13.57 25.39
CA GLU A 180 -2.15 14.38 24.17
C GLU A 180 -2.28 15.88 24.49
N LYS A 181 -3.01 16.23 25.56
CA LYS A 181 -3.13 17.62 26.01
C LYS A 181 -1.82 18.19 26.57
N TYR A 182 -1.02 17.38 27.25
CA TYR A 182 0.30 17.78 27.73
C TYR A 182 1.28 17.98 26.56
N GLU A 183 1.32 17.04 25.62
CA GLU A 183 2.15 17.13 24.43
C GLU A 183 1.78 18.34 23.55
N ALA A 184 0.48 18.65 23.43
CA ALA A 184 0.01 19.84 22.72
C ALA A 184 0.52 21.14 23.36
N LYS A 185 0.42 21.27 24.70
CA LYS A 185 0.95 22.43 25.43
C LYS A 185 2.45 22.57 25.30
N GLU A 186 3.19 21.47 25.42
CA GLU A 186 4.65 21.49 25.29
C GLU A 186 5.07 21.90 23.86
N ASN A 187 4.34 21.46 22.84
CA ASN A 187 4.60 21.87 21.46
C ASN A 187 4.28 23.36 21.21
N GLU A 188 3.22 23.89 21.80
CA GLU A 188 2.92 25.33 21.74
C GLU A 188 4.01 26.18 22.41
N GLU A 189 4.48 25.76 23.59
CA GLU A 189 5.59 26.44 24.29
C GLU A 189 6.88 26.44 23.47
N ARG A 190 7.22 25.29 22.86
CA ARG A 190 8.38 25.18 21.95
C ARG A 190 8.24 26.09 20.73
N LEU A 191 7.05 26.17 20.14
CA LEU A 191 6.79 27.04 18.99
C LEU A 191 6.98 28.52 19.37
N ASN A 192 6.44 28.94 20.52
CA ASN A 192 6.58 30.32 21.01
C ASN A 192 8.06 30.66 21.25
N GLN A 193 8.84 29.77 21.87
CA GLN A 193 10.28 29.97 22.04
C GLN A 193 11.02 30.08 20.70
N THR A 194 10.64 29.30 19.68
CA THR A 194 11.28 29.42 18.35
C THR A 194 10.97 30.75 17.67
N LEU A 195 9.76 31.29 17.85
CA LEU A 195 9.38 32.59 17.31
C LEU A 195 10.12 33.72 18.01
N GLU A 196 10.18 33.70 19.34
CA GLU A 196 10.94 34.67 20.15
C GLU A 196 12.42 34.69 19.76
N ASN A 197 13.02 33.51 19.57
CA ASN A 197 14.42 33.40 19.13
C ASN A 197 14.63 33.97 17.71
N HIS A 198 13.68 33.75 16.80
CA HIS A 198 13.76 34.27 15.43
C HIS A 198 13.61 35.80 15.40
N ASP A 199 12.73 36.37 16.23
CA ASP A 199 12.57 37.82 16.38
C ASP A 199 13.85 38.47 16.94
N GLN A 200 14.46 37.87 17.96
CA GLN A 200 15.75 38.34 18.51
C GLN A 200 16.86 38.32 17.45
N GLN A 201 16.92 37.28 16.61
CA GLN A 201 17.89 37.20 15.51
C GLN A 201 17.65 38.30 14.46
N TYR A 202 16.39 38.65 14.17
CA TYR A 202 16.06 39.73 13.23
C TYR A 202 16.53 41.09 13.75
N TYR A 203 16.28 41.41 15.03
CA TYR A 203 16.75 42.65 15.65
C TYR A 203 18.28 42.75 15.66
N GLN A 204 18.98 41.68 16.05
CA GLN A 204 20.44 41.63 16.02
C GLN A 204 21.02 41.81 14.60
N TYR A 205 20.35 41.27 13.58
CA TYR A 205 20.75 41.47 12.19
C TYR A 205 20.50 42.92 11.71
N ALA A 206 19.38 43.52 12.10
CA ALA A 206 19.06 44.91 11.77
C ALA A 206 20.05 45.89 12.42
N GLU A 207 20.43 45.67 13.68
CA GLU A 207 21.45 46.45 14.39
C GLU A 207 22.81 46.37 13.68
N LYS A 208 23.29 45.15 13.36
CA LYS A 208 24.55 44.96 12.63
C LYS A 208 24.58 45.63 11.25
N LYS A 209 23.43 45.81 10.61
CA LYS A 209 23.32 46.46 9.29
C LYS A 209 23.31 47.99 9.40
N LEU A 210 23.01 48.54 10.57
CA LEU A 210 23.06 49.99 10.83
C LEU A 210 24.44 50.44 11.31
N GLU A 211 25.24 49.53 11.89
CA GLU A 211 26.60 49.81 12.40
C GLU A 211 27.72 49.68 11.35
N GLY A 212 27.44 49.16 10.16
CA GLY A 212 28.42 48.98 9.06
C GLY A 212 28.10 49.83 7.84
#